data_AF-A0AAU2ZEK3-F1
#
_entry.id   AF-A0AAU2ZEK3-F1
#
_cell.length_a   1.000
_cell.length_b   1.000
_cell.length_c   1.000
_cell.angle_alpha   90.00
_cell.angle_beta   90.00
_cell.angle_gamma   90.00
#
_symmetry.space_group_name_H-M   'P 1'
#
loop_
_entity.id
_entity.type
_entity.pdbx_description
1 polymer ?
#
loop_
_entity_poly.entity_id
_entity_poly.type
_entity_poly.pdbx_seq_one_letter_code
_entity_poly.pdbx_strand_id
1 'polypeptide(L)'
;MTDAETGCNDVERPADGSWYLPAYAEEYFLARHHRVEYVVFEQRIASLAWLHKKITSGVDTELAELQEMRRTGAHRVPGWELDSDHALRESELVLDVDVRRIGSGVILSAAVAALESLMNQMLDQPADDRLHKAGLTLKTRELASRWHASIDRAAFDEHITWLRTRRNSFAHRLIDDVDRPQPTHAPAWEFDDEAADEALERISAVASMLEEGWEQHLRPQAQAISAPDNGTPD
;
A
#
# COMPACT_ATOMS: atom_id res chain seq x y z
N MET A 1 43.76 -28.79 16.23
CA MET A 1 43.35 -29.03 17.63
C MET A 1 43.93 -27.90 18.45
N THR A 2 43.18 -27.00 19.07
CA THR A 2 41.73 -26.89 19.30
C THR A 2 41.48 -25.44 19.75
N ASP A 3 40.32 -24.92 19.35
CA ASP A 3 39.48 -23.95 20.04
C ASP A 3 40.07 -22.57 20.41
N ALA A 4 39.70 -21.57 19.59
CA ALA A 4 39.59 -20.19 20.04
C ALA A 4 38.12 -19.78 19.91
N GLU A 5 37.45 -19.72 21.05
CA GLU A 5 36.11 -19.20 21.24
C GLU A 5 36.04 -17.76 20.73
N THR A 6 35.33 -17.54 19.63
CA THR A 6 34.95 -16.20 19.17
C THR A 6 33.83 -15.72 20.09
N GLY A 7 34.17 -14.80 20.99
CA GLY A 7 33.22 -14.07 21.81
C GLY A 7 32.16 -13.40 20.94
N CYS A 8 30.96 -13.98 20.94
CA CYS A 8 29.75 -13.34 20.48
C CYS A 8 29.46 -12.23 21.49
N ASN A 9 29.86 -10.99 21.17
CA ASN A 9 29.46 -9.85 21.98
C ASN A 9 27.94 -9.73 21.90
N ASP A 10 27.30 -10.07 23.00
CA ASP A 10 25.91 -9.79 23.29
C ASP A 10 25.63 -8.33 22.98
N VAL A 11 24.91 -8.10 21.88
CA VAL A 11 24.25 -6.81 21.64
C VAL A 11 23.18 -6.71 22.73
N GLU A 12 23.50 -5.94 23.77
CA GLU A 12 22.58 -5.60 24.84
C GLU A 12 21.24 -5.15 24.24
N ARG A 13 20.25 -6.02 24.41
CA ARG A 13 18.86 -5.76 24.06
C ARG A 13 18.38 -4.68 25.03
N PRO A 14 17.93 -3.50 24.58
CA PRO A 14 17.32 -2.54 25.48
C PRO A 14 16.06 -3.20 26.06
N ALA A 15 15.95 -3.22 27.39
CA ALA A 15 14.86 -3.85 28.12
C ALA A 15 13.53 -3.08 28.06
N ASP A 16 13.45 -2.07 27.19
CA ASP A 16 12.26 -1.26 27.02
C ASP A 16 11.92 -1.23 25.53
N GLY A 17 10.73 -1.71 25.18
CA GLY A 17 10.24 -1.92 23.80
C GLY A 17 9.98 -0.64 23.01
N SER A 18 10.77 0.41 23.27
CA SER A 18 10.75 1.69 22.58
C SER A 18 11.31 1.52 21.17
N TRP A 19 10.45 1.19 20.23
CA TRP A 19 10.72 1.39 18.81
C TRP A 19 11.10 2.86 18.58
N TYR A 20 12.17 3.12 17.83
CA TYR A 20 12.60 4.47 17.47
C TYR A 20 11.51 5.17 16.66
N LEU A 21 10.56 5.82 17.35
CA LEU A 21 9.72 6.86 16.81
C LEU A 21 10.53 8.16 16.90
N PRO A 22 10.82 8.82 15.77
CA PRO A 22 11.45 10.14 15.82
C PRO A 22 10.58 11.08 16.68
N ALA A 23 11.18 11.92 17.53
CA ALA A 23 10.44 12.78 18.48
C ALA A 23 9.40 13.73 17.83
N TYR A 24 9.50 13.99 16.53
CA TYR A 24 8.49 14.75 15.76
C TYR A 24 7.29 13.91 15.30
N ALA A 25 7.39 12.59 15.36
CA ALA A 25 6.31 11.65 15.10
C ALA A 25 5.37 11.55 16.32
N GLU A 26 5.88 11.67 17.55
CA GLU A 26 5.06 11.53 18.76
C GLU A 26 3.88 12.51 18.80
N GLU A 27 4.06 13.79 18.48
CA GLU A 27 2.96 14.77 18.50
C GLU A 27 1.93 14.58 17.36
N TYR A 28 2.33 13.97 16.23
CA TYR A 28 1.43 13.72 15.09
C TYR A 28 0.70 12.37 15.19
N PHE A 29 1.36 11.33 15.72
CA PHE A 29 0.82 9.97 15.80
C PHE A 29 0.03 9.70 17.09
N LEU A 30 0.42 10.28 18.24
CA LEU A 30 -0.26 10.01 19.54
C LEU A 30 -1.57 10.78 19.71
N ALA A 31 -1.79 11.85 18.96
CA ALA A 31 -2.96 12.72 19.12
C ALA A 31 -4.16 12.33 18.25
N ARG A 32 -3.99 11.45 17.24
CA ARG A 32 -5.04 11.15 16.26
C ARG A 32 -5.52 9.70 16.26
N HIS A 33 -4.66 8.72 16.56
CA HIS A 33 -5.00 7.30 16.44
C HIS A 33 -5.09 6.63 17.81
N HIS A 34 -6.26 6.10 18.14
CA HIS A 34 -6.49 5.38 19.39
C HIS A 34 -5.94 3.93 19.38
N ARG A 35 -5.39 3.46 18.24
CA ARG A 35 -4.93 2.08 18.03
C ARG A 35 -3.53 2.01 17.40
N VAL A 36 -2.68 1.13 17.91
CA VAL A 36 -1.30 0.93 17.43
C VAL A 36 -1.26 0.34 16.02
N GLU A 37 -2.31 -0.40 15.64
CA GLU A 37 -2.50 -0.99 14.32
C GLU A 37 -2.50 0.08 13.21
N TYR A 38 -3.12 1.22 13.50
CA TYR A 38 -3.19 2.35 12.57
C TYR A 38 -1.82 3.00 12.38
N VAL A 39 -1.02 3.14 13.44
CA VAL A 39 0.35 3.68 13.34
C VAL A 39 1.19 2.82 12.39
N VAL A 40 1.12 1.49 12.52
CA VAL A 40 1.88 0.58 11.63
C VAL A 40 1.38 0.67 10.20
N PHE A 41 0.07 0.78 10.00
CA PHE A 41 -0.53 0.95 8.68
C PHE A 41 -0.11 2.28 8.03
N GLU A 42 -0.19 3.40 8.73
CA GLU A 42 0.21 4.72 8.24
C GLU A 42 1.68 4.77 7.86
N GLN A 43 2.56 4.16 8.67
CA GLN A 43 3.98 4.04 8.33
C GLN A 43 4.19 3.29 7.01
N ARG A 44 3.40 2.24 6.75
CA ARG A 44 3.45 1.51 5.46
C ARG A 44 2.96 2.38 4.32
N ILE A 45 1.84 3.10 4.48
CA ILE A 45 1.31 4.00 3.44
C ILE A 45 2.29 5.14 3.14
N ALA A 46 2.87 5.77 4.16
CA ALA A 46 3.89 6.79 4.00
C ALA A 46 5.13 6.27 3.27
N SER A 47 5.56 5.04 3.60
CA SER A 47 6.69 4.38 2.92
C SER A 47 6.37 4.09 1.45
N LEU A 48 5.13 3.68 1.15
CA LEU A 48 4.67 3.46 -0.23
C LEU A 48 4.57 4.76 -1.03
N ALA A 49 4.06 5.84 -0.44
CA ALA A 49 4.02 7.15 -1.07
C ALA A 49 5.44 7.68 -1.38
N TRP A 50 6.37 7.49 -0.44
CA TRP A 50 7.78 7.81 -0.67
C TRP A 50 8.39 6.96 -1.79
N LEU A 51 8.13 5.65 -1.79
CA LEU A 51 8.62 4.74 -2.83
C LEU A 51 8.06 5.10 -4.20
N HIS A 52 6.76 5.41 -4.29
CA HIS A 52 6.12 5.87 -5.52
C HIS A 52 6.86 7.08 -6.10
N LYS A 53 7.05 8.13 -5.29
CA LYS A 53 7.80 9.33 -5.70
C LYS A 53 9.22 9.02 -6.14
N LYS A 54 9.89 8.04 -5.52
CA LYS A 54 11.24 7.62 -5.90
C LYS A 54 11.27 6.90 -7.24
N ILE A 55 10.29 6.04 -7.51
CA ILE A 55 10.15 5.38 -8.80
C ILE A 55 9.90 6.41 -9.90
N THR A 56 8.89 7.27 -9.75
CA THR A 56 8.53 8.30 -10.74
C THR A 56 9.71 9.23 -11.02
N SER A 57 10.34 9.77 -9.98
CA SER A 57 11.52 10.65 -10.14
C SER A 57 12.71 9.93 -10.77
N GLY A 58 12.90 8.64 -10.51
CA GLY A 58 13.94 7.84 -11.15
C GLY A 58 13.69 7.68 -12.64
N VAL A 59 12.46 7.29 -13.01
CA VAL A 59 12.06 7.19 -14.42
C VAL A 59 12.20 8.53 -15.14
N ASP A 60 11.75 9.63 -14.55
CA ASP A 60 11.89 10.97 -15.13
C ASP A 60 13.34 11.35 -15.39
N THR A 61 14.24 11.01 -14.46
CA THR A 61 15.68 11.30 -14.58
C THR A 61 16.29 10.50 -15.72
N GLU A 62 16.06 9.20 -15.78
CA GLU A 62 16.57 8.32 -16.83
C GLU A 62 16.02 8.71 -18.21
N LEU A 63 14.72 9.08 -18.30
CA LEU A 63 14.14 9.57 -19.54
C LEU A 63 14.78 10.88 -20.00
N ALA A 64 15.07 11.81 -19.07
CA ALA A 64 15.76 13.05 -19.41
C ALA A 64 17.18 12.78 -19.93
N GLU A 65 17.89 11.81 -19.37
CA GLU A 65 19.22 11.39 -19.85
C GLU A 65 19.17 10.77 -21.25
N LEU A 66 18.19 9.91 -21.52
CA LEU A 66 17.98 9.34 -22.86
C LEU A 66 17.63 10.41 -23.90
N GLN A 67 16.80 11.38 -23.53
CA GLN A 67 16.47 12.53 -24.39
C GLN A 67 17.70 13.40 -24.67
N GLU A 68 18.58 13.60 -23.69
CA GLU A 68 19.84 14.31 -23.89
C GLU A 68 20.80 13.53 -24.78
N MET A 69 20.92 12.21 -24.59
CA MET A 69 21.69 11.32 -25.46
C MET A 69 21.16 11.35 -26.90
N ARG A 70 19.84 11.43 -27.10
CA ARG A 70 19.22 11.63 -28.41
C ARG A 70 19.65 12.95 -29.03
N ARG A 71 19.52 14.05 -28.27
CA ARG A 71 19.80 15.41 -28.73
C ARG A 71 21.27 15.60 -29.13
N THR A 72 22.17 15.05 -28.33
CA THR A 72 23.63 15.14 -28.57
C THR A 72 24.13 14.14 -29.60
N GLY A 73 23.36 13.08 -29.89
CA GLY A 73 23.79 11.99 -30.75
C GLY A 73 24.84 11.09 -30.09
N ALA A 74 25.05 11.20 -28.77
CA ALA A 74 26.08 10.45 -28.04
C ALA A 74 25.89 8.92 -28.10
N HIS A 75 24.67 8.46 -28.35
CA HIS A 75 24.32 7.05 -28.50
C HIS A 75 24.69 6.45 -29.87
N ARG A 76 25.00 7.27 -30.88
CA ARG A 76 25.18 6.80 -32.26
C ARG A 76 26.52 6.12 -32.46
N VAL A 77 26.46 4.93 -33.05
CA VAL A 77 27.65 4.14 -33.42
C VAL A 77 27.85 4.20 -34.94
N PRO A 78 29.04 4.59 -35.43
CA PRO A 78 29.32 4.65 -36.87
C PRO A 78 29.05 3.31 -37.57
N GLY A 79 28.23 3.33 -38.62
CA GLY A 79 27.81 2.14 -39.39
C GLY A 79 26.65 1.35 -38.77
N TRP A 80 26.12 1.77 -37.63
CA TRP A 80 25.01 1.15 -36.90
C TRP A 80 23.98 2.19 -36.46
N GLU A 81 23.92 3.34 -37.14
CA GLU A 81 23.15 4.50 -36.71
C GLU A 81 21.67 4.17 -36.54
N LEU A 82 21.11 3.39 -37.48
CA LEU A 82 19.70 2.97 -37.45
C LEU A 82 19.38 2.10 -36.23
N ASP A 83 20.24 1.11 -35.95
CA ASP A 83 20.04 0.20 -34.83
C ASP A 83 20.24 0.92 -33.49
N SER A 84 21.20 1.84 -33.42
CA SER A 84 21.42 2.67 -32.22
C SER A 84 20.25 3.63 -31.95
N ASP A 85 19.70 4.28 -32.99
CA ASP A 85 18.52 5.14 -32.87
C ASP A 85 17.29 4.31 -32.46
N HIS A 86 17.18 3.06 -32.95
CA HIS A 86 16.10 2.14 -32.59
C HIS A 86 16.20 1.68 -31.13
N ALA A 87 17.37 1.24 -30.69
CA ALA A 87 17.62 0.79 -29.32
C ALA A 87 17.33 1.91 -28.29
N LEU A 88 17.68 3.16 -28.62
CA LEU A 88 17.36 4.30 -27.77
C LEU A 88 15.84 4.54 -27.65
N ARG A 89 15.10 4.43 -28.77
CA ARG A 89 13.63 4.54 -28.76
C ARG A 89 12.97 3.43 -27.95
N GLU A 90 13.47 2.20 -28.09
CA GLU A 90 12.97 1.06 -27.31
C GLU A 90 13.23 1.27 -25.81
N SER A 91 14.43 1.76 -25.45
CA SER A 91 14.76 2.07 -24.05
C SER A 91 13.82 3.13 -23.44
N GLU A 92 13.54 4.21 -24.18
CA GLU A 92 12.58 5.23 -23.76
C GLU A 92 11.17 4.64 -23.58
N LEU A 93 10.73 3.82 -24.53
CA LEU A 93 9.42 3.18 -24.49
C LEU A 93 9.29 2.24 -23.28
N VAL A 94 10.29 1.40 -23.04
CA VAL A 94 10.30 0.46 -21.91
C VAL A 94 10.27 1.20 -20.58
N LEU A 95 11.05 2.27 -20.43
CA LEU A 95 11.05 3.05 -19.19
C LEU A 95 9.72 3.78 -18.95
N ASP A 96 9.22 4.48 -19.96
CA ASP A 96 8.02 5.30 -19.79
C ASP A 96 6.73 4.47 -19.74
N VAL A 97 6.67 3.40 -20.52
CA VAL A 97 5.50 2.53 -20.58
C VAL A 97 5.59 1.42 -19.55
N ASP A 98 6.57 0.54 -19.63
CA ASP A 98 6.53 -0.66 -18.80
C ASP A 98 6.98 -0.37 -17.37
N VAL A 99 8.15 0.24 -17.18
CA VAL A 99 8.71 0.45 -15.83
C VAL A 99 7.82 1.38 -15.00
N ARG A 100 7.38 2.52 -15.55
CA ARG A 100 6.49 3.45 -14.85
C ARG A 100 5.18 2.76 -14.46
N ARG A 101 4.49 2.12 -15.42
CA ARG A 101 3.18 1.50 -15.16
C ARG A 101 3.24 0.27 -14.25
N ILE A 102 4.29 -0.54 -14.37
CA ILE A 102 4.54 -1.65 -13.44
C ILE A 102 4.79 -1.08 -12.04
N GLY A 103 5.59 -0.02 -11.92
CA GLY A 103 5.82 0.70 -10.67
C GLY A 103 4.52 1.12 -9.99
N SER A 104 3.66 1.84 -10.70
CA SER A 104 2.35 2.27 -10.19
C SER A 104 1.45 1.09 -9.77
N GLY A 105 1.41 0.03 -10.57
CA GLY A 105 0.64 -1.18 -10.25
C GLY A 105 1.15 -1.93 -9.02
N VAL A 106 2.47 -1.94 -8.80
CA VAL A 106 3.09 -2.48 -7.58
C VAL A 106 2.70 -1.65 -6.36
N ILE A 107 2.76 -0.32 -6.44
CA ILE A 107 2.33 0.57 -5.34
C ILE A 107 0.86 0.31 -4.98
N LEU A 108 -0.03 0.26 -5.98
CA LEU A 108 -1.45 -0.04 -5.77
C LEU A 108 -1.63 -1.40 -5.06
N SER A 109 -0.97 -2.45 -5.55
CA SER A 109 -1.10 -3.80 -5.00
C SER A 109 -0.57 -3.90 -3.57
N ALA A 110 0.57 -3.27 -3.29
CA ALA A 110 1.16 -3.21 -1.96
C ALA A 110 0.28 -2.43 -0.99
N ALA A 111 -0.32 -1.33 -1.44
CA ALA A 111 -1.23 -0.54 -0.63
C ALA A 111 -2.50 -1.35 -0.29
N VAL A 112 -3.08 -2.09 -1.25
CA VAL A 112 -4.21 -3.00 -0.98
C VAL A 112 -3.83 -4.09 0.02
N ALA A 113 -2.63 -4.66 -0.07
CA ALA A 113 -2.14 -5.63 0.90
C ALA A 113 -1.97 -5.02 2.31
N ALA A 114 -1.49 -3.77 2.40
CA ALA A 114 -1.41 -3.05 3.67
C ALA A 114 -2.81 -2.86 4.30
N LEU A 115 -3.81 -2.51 3.48
CA LEU A 115 -5.20 -2.42 3.93
C LEU A 115 -5.77 -3.77 4.38
N GLU A 116 -5.56 -4.85 3.62
CA GLU A 116 -5.97 -6.20 4.03
C GLU A 116 -5.29 -6.63 5.35
N SER A 117 -4.05 -6.19 5.58
CA SER A 117 -3.33 -6.41 6.84
C SER A 117 -3.93 -5.61 7.99
N LEU A 118 -4.35 -4.36 7.78
CA LEU A 118 -5.06 -3.58 8.79
C LEU A 118 -6.39 -4.27 9.15
N MET A 119 -7.17 -4.66 8.14
CA MET A 119 -8.43 -5.37 8.34
C MET A 119 -8.26 -6.69 9.11
N ASN A 120 -7.15 -7.42 8.91
CA ASN A 120 -6.85 -8.60 9.71
C ASN A 120 -6.67 -8.29 11.19
N GLN A 121 -5.99 -7.19 11.51
CA GLN A 121 -5.78 -6.79 12.90
C GLN A 121 -7.07 -6.26 13.55
N MET A 122 -8.00 -5.76 12.74
CA MET A 122 -9.32 -5.32 13.19
C MET A 122 -10.35 -6.45 13.33
N LEU A 123 -10.14 -7.56 12.64
CA LEU A 123 -10.93 -8.80 12.73
C LEU A 123 -10.38 -9.65 13.90
N ASP A 124 -10.54 -9.15 15.12
CA ASP A 124 -9.90 -9.68 16.33
C ASP A 124 -10.75 -10.67 17.14
N GLN A 125 -11.93 -11.04 16.66
CA GLN A 125 -12.82 -11.96 17.37
C GLN A 125 -12.49 -13.43 17.07
N PRO A 126 -12.69 -14.37 18.00
CA PRO A 126 -12.42 -15.80 17.77
C PRO A 126 -13.17 -16.41 16.57
N ALA A 127 -14.30 -15.81 16.16
CA ALA A 127 -15.06 -16.25 14.98
C ALA A 127 -14.44 -15.78 13.64
N ASP A 128 -13.45 -14.89 13.69
CA ASP A 128 -12.85 -14.22 12.53
C ASP A 128 -11.64 -14.97 11.94
N ASP A 129 -11.15 -16.04 12.57
CA ASP A 129 -9.97 -16.79 12.12
C ASP A 129 -10.06 -17.21 10.64
N ARG A 130 -11.27 -17.58 10.18
CA ARG A 130 -11.53 -17.94 8.78
C ARG A 130 -11.41 -16.76 7.81
N LEU A 131 -11.62 -15.54 8.29
CA LEU A 131 -11.58 -14.31 7.50
C LEU A 131 -10.17 -13.76 7.34
N HIS A 132 -9.23 -14.12 8.21
CA HIS A 132 -7.82 -13.69 8.07
C HIS A 132 -7.19 -14.16 6.75
N LYS A 133 -7.60 -15.35 6.31
CA LYS A 133 -7.20 -15.96 5.01
C LYS A 133 -8.09 -15.52 3.84
N ALA A 134 -9.15 -14.77 4.09
CA ALA A 134 -10.05 -14.31 3.04
C ALA A 134 -9.46 -13.11 2.29
N GLY A 135 -9.94 -12.85 1.07
CA GLY A 135 -9.57 -11.65 0.32
C GLY A 135 -10.35 -10.41 0.76
N LEU A 136 -9.91 -9.23 0.31
CA LEU A 136 -10.47 -7.90 0.59
C LEU A 136 -12.01 -7.89 0.66
N THR A 137 -12.70 -8.39 -0.37
CA THR A 137 -14.17 -8.35 -0.46
C THR A 137 -14.88 -8.97 0.75
N LEU A 138 -14.37 -10.10 1.26
CA LEU A 138 -14.99 -10.80 2.38
C LEU A 138 -14.73 -10.08 3.70
N LYS A 139 -13.50 -9.58 3.90
CA LYS A 139 -13.11 -8.79 5.07
C LYS A 139 -13.92 -7.49 5.15
N THR A 140 -13.99 -6.76 4.04
CA THR A 140 -14.81 -5.56 3.88
C THR A 140 -16.26 -5.81 4.23
N ARG A 141 -16.85 -6.89 3.72
CA ARG A 141 -18.26 -7.21 3.99
C ARG A 141 -18.51 -7.43 5.47
N GLU A 142 -17.64 -8.18 6.14
CA GLU A 142 -17.76 -8.45 7.58
C GLU A 142 -17.65 -7.15 8.38
N LEU A 143 -16.58 -6.37 8.18
CA LEU A 143 -16.34 -5.14 8.94
C LEU A 143 -17.47 -4.11 8.74
N ALA A 144 -17.94 -3.92 7.51
CA ALA A 144 -19.04 -3.00 7.25
C ALA A 144 -20.41 -3.53 7.70
N SER A 145 -20.56 -4.83 7.94
CA SER A 145 -21.75 -5.37 8.63
C SER A 145 -21.67 -5.12 10.14
N ARG A 146 -20.48 -5.32 10.73
CA ARG A 146 -20.20 -5.12 12.15
C ARG A 146 -20.39 -3.65 12.56
N TRP A 147 -20.01 -2.72 11.71
CA TRP A 147 -20.04 -1.28 11.95
C TRP A 147 -21.01 -0.54 11.01
N HIS A 148 -22.11 -1.21 10.62
CA HIS A 148 -23.08 -0.67 9.67
C HIS A 148 -23.72 0.66 10.08
N ALA A 149 -23.79 0.95 11.39
CA ALA A 149 -24.38 2.18 11.91
C ALA A 149 -23.44 3.40 11.82
N SER A 150 -22.15 3.17 11.59
CA SER A 150 -21.07 4.16 11.75
C SER A 150 -20.24 4.37 10.49
N ILE A 151 -20.43 3.56 9.45
CA ILE A 151 -19.73 3.66 8.17
C ILE A 151 -20.72 4.04 7.07
N ASP A 152 -20.37 5.03 6.24
CA ASP A 152 -21.05 5.26 4.97
C ASP A 152 -20.78 4.07 4.03
N ARG A 153 -21.76 3.16 3.97
CA ARG A 153 -21.64 1.92 3.21
C ARG A 153 -21.41 2.14 1.72
N ALA A 154 -22.03 3.17 1.15
CA ALA A 154 -21.95 3.41 -0.29
C ALA A 154 -20.54 3.87 -0.68
N ALA A 155 -20.00 4.86 0.03
CA ALA A 155 -18.64 5.35 -0.19
C ALA A 155 -17.60 4.25 0.08
N PHE A 156 -17.79 3.48 1.15
CA PHE A 156 -16.90 2.37 1.51
C PHE A 156 -16.85 1.28 0.43
N ASP A 157 -18.01 0.81 -0.04
CA ASP A 157 -18.08 -0.22 -1.09
C ASP A 157 -17.55 0.31 -2.45
N GLU A 158 -17.69 1.61 -2.73
CA GLU A 158 -17.11 2.25 -3.92
C GLU A 158 -15.58 2.17 -3.91
N HIS A 159 -14.93 2.64 -2.84
CA HIS A 159 -13.47 2.58 -2.71
C HIS A 159 -12.94 1.15 -2.82
N ILE A 160 -13.58 0.19 -2.15
CA ILE A 160 -13.15 -1.21 -2.18
C ILE A 160 -13.34 -1.84 -3.56
N THR A 161 -14.45 -1.53 -4.24
CA THR A 161 -14.70 -2.02 -5.59
C THR A 161 -13.67 -1.50 -6.57
N TRP A 162 -13.34 -0.22 -6.48
CA TRP A 162 -12.29 0.42 -7.28
C TRP A 162 -10.93 -0.28 -7.07
N LEU A 163 -10.54 -0.46 -5.80
CA LEU A 163 -9.24 -1.07 -5.42
C LEU A 163 -9.12 -2.51 -5.89
N ARG A 164 -10.18 -3.30 -5.67
CA ARG A 164 -10.24 -4.70 -6.10
C ARG A 164 -10.11 -4.84 -7.61
N THR A 165 -10.90 -4.05 -8.35
CA THR A 165 -10.92 -4.11 -9.82
C THR A 165 -9.54 -3.80 -10.39
N ARG A 166 -8.88 -2.75 -9.89
CA ARG A 166 -7.54 -2.37 -10.36
C ARG A 166 -6.45 -3.38 -9.95
N ARG A 167 -6.44 -3.86 -8.70
CA ARG A 167 -5.49 -4.90 -8.28
C ARG A 167 -5.61 -6.16 -9.15
N ASN A 168 -6.83 -6.60 -9.41
CA ASN A 168 -7.06 -7.78 -10.25
C ASN A 168 -6.65 -7.52 -11.72
N SER A 169 -6.98 -6.35 -12.27
CA SER A 169 -6.55 -5.94 -13.61
C SER A 169 -5.02 -5.93 -13.72
N PHE A 170 -4.32 -5.41 -12.71
CA PHE A 170 -2.86 -5.42 -12.66
C PHE A 170 -2.29 -6.84 -12.66
N ALA A 171 -2.82 -7.72 -11.80
CA ALA A 171 -2.38 -9.11 -11.73
C ALA A 171 -2.53 -9.84 -13.08
N HIS A 172 -3.67 -9.66 -13.77
CA HIS A 172 -3.89 -10.28 -15.08
C HIS A 172 -2.93 -9.76 -16.16
N ARG A 173 -2.61 -8.46 -16.14
CA ARG A 173 -1.67 -7.87 -17.10
C ARG A 173 -0.23 -8.26 -16.83
N LEU A 174 0.16 -8.42 -15.56
CA LEU A 174 1.50 -8.84 -15.21
C LEU A 174 1.77 -10.33 -15.55
N ILE A 175 0.74 -11.18 -15.47
CA ILE A 175 0.85 -12.63 -15.72
C ILE A 175 0.65 -12.97 -17.22
N ASP A 176 0.23 -12.01 -18.04
CA ASP A 176 0.00 -12.17 -19.49
C ASP A 176 -1.00 -13.29 -19.82
N ASP A 177 -2.04 -13.46 -18.98
CA ASP A 177 -3.07 -14.50 -19.10
C ASP A 177 -4.19 -14.11 -20.10
N VAL A 178 -3.87 -13.23 -21.05
CA VAL A 178 -4.77 -12.79 -22.13
C VAL A 178 -4.09 -13.10 -23.45
N ASP A 179 -4.63 -14.09 -24.16
CA ASP A 179 -4.21 -14.53 -25.49
C ASP A 179 -3.57 -13.40 -26.34
N ARG A 180 -2.27 -13.56 -26.62
CA ARG A 180 -1.40 -12.63 -27.37
C ARG A 180 -2.15 -11.83 -28.44
N PRO A 181 -2.38 -10.52 -28.26
CA PRO A 181 -2.55 -9.63 -29.39
C PRO A 181 -1.18 -9.47 -30.06
N GLN A 182 -1.21 -9.26 -31.38
CA GLN A 182 -0.05 -9.03 -32.23
C GLN A 182 0.97 -8.02 -31.65
N PRO A 183 2.26 -8.09 -32.04
CA PRO A 183 3.33 -7.22 -31.53
C PRO A 183 3.16 -5.71 -31.85
N THR A 184 2.05 -5.30 -32.44
CA THR A 184 1.76 -3.92 -32.82
C THR A 184 1.04 -3.11 -31.75
N HIS A 185 0.50 -3.73 -30.70
CA HIS A 185 -0.15 -3.02 -29.60
C HIS A 185 0.22 -3.65 -28.25
N ALA A 186 1.24 -3.09 -27.58
CA ALA A 186 1.47 -3.37 -26.17
C ALA A 186 0.14 -3.14 -25.39
N PRO A 187 -0.23 -4.03 -24.46
CA PRO A 187 -1.45 -3.86 -23.68
C PRO A 187 -1.44 -2.49 -23.01
N ALA A 188 -2.48 -1.69 -23.25
CA ALA A 188 -2.55 -0.32 -22.77
C ALA A 188 -2.71 -0.30 -21.25
N TRP A 189 -1.60 -0.33 -20.49
CA TRP A 189 -1.58 -0.21 -19.03
C TRP A 189 -2.44 0.98 -18.55
N GLU A 190 -3.42 0.72 -17.68
CA GLU A 190 -4.29 1.72 -17.03
C GLU A 190 -3.71 2.21 -15.69
N PHE A 191 -2.43 1.94 -15.45
CA PHE A 191 -1.75 2.20 -14.18
C PHE A 191 -0.71 3.27 -14.40
N ASP A 192 -1.12 4.53 -14.32
CA ASP A 192 -0.20 5.68 -14.32
C ASP A 192 0.09 6.16 -12.90
N ASP A 193 0.90 7.22 -12.78
CA ASP A 193 1.21 7.85 -11.50
C ASP A 193 -0.09 8.32 -10.79
N GLU A 194 -1.09 8.80 -11.54
CA GLU A 194 -2.39 9.23 -11.00
C GLU A 194 -3.15 8.05 -10.37
N ALA A 195 -3.17 6.88 -11.02
CA ALA A 195 -3.80 5.68 -10.47
C ALA A 195 -3.13 5.20 -9.18
N ALA A 196 -1.81 5.38 -9.03
CA ALA A 196 -1.11 5.04 -7.80
C ALA A 196 -1.44 6.04 -6.66
N ASP A 197 -1.49 7.33 -6.97
CA ASP A 197 -1.89 8.36 -6.01
C ASP A 197 -3.37 8.19 -5.58
N GLU A 198 -4.29 7.95 -6.52
CA GLU A 198 -5.70 7.66 -6.21
C GLU A 198 -5.83 6.39 -5.34
N ALA A 199 -4.97 5.38 -5.54
CA ALA A 199 -4.97 4.19 -4.69
C ALA A 199 -4.59 4.53 -3.24
N LEU A 200 -3.54 5.31 -3.04
CA LEU A 200 -3.09 5.75 -1.70
C LEU A 200 -4.17 6.60 -1.01
N GLU A 201 -4.82 7.50 -1.74
CA GLU A 201 -5.93 8.31 -1.24
C GLU A 201 -7.11 7.43 -0.82
N ARG A 202 -7.60 6.57 -1.72
CA ARG A 202 -8.75 5.69 -1.43
C ARG A 202 -8.48 4.75 -0.27
N ILE A 203 -7.26 4.23 -0.14
CA ILE A 203 -6.88 3.36 0.98
C ILE A 203 -6.87 4.12 2.30
N SER A 204 -6.39 5.37 2.29
CA SER A 204 -6.42 6.25 3.47
C SER A 204 -7.86 6.60 3.87
N ALA A 205 -8.73 6.86 2.89
CA ALA A 205 -10.15 7.10 3.13
C ALA A 205 -10.83 5.87 3.75
N VAL A 206 -10.60 4.67 3.21
CA VAL A 206 -11.12 3.41 3.75
C VAL A 206 -10.62 3.20 5.18
N ALA A 207 -9.32 3.40 5.45
CA ALA A 207 -8.78 3.26 6.80
C ALA A 207 -9.45 4.23 7.78
N SER A 208 -9.63 5.49 7.38
CA SER A 208 -10.32 6.50 8.21
C SER A 208 -11.76 6.07 8.54
N MET A 209 -12.51 5.58 7.55
CA MET A 209 -13.87 5.05 7.78
C MET A 209 -13.88 3.86 8.74
N LEU A 210 -12.88 2.98 8.67
CA LEU A 210 -12.76 1.84 9.59
C LEU A 210 -12.43 2.30 11.02
N GLU A 211 -11.60 3.32 11.17
CA GLU A 211 -11.24 3.88 12.48
C GLU A 211 -12.46 4.51 13.15
N GLU A 212 -13.17 5.37 12.41
CA GLU A 212 -14.42 5.99 12.88
C GLU A 212 -15.47 4.93 13.24
N GLY A 213 -15.60 3.89 12.41
CA GLY A 213 -16.50 2.77 12.67
C GLY A 213 -16.16 2.03 13.97
N TRP A 214 -14.88 1.79 14.21
CA TRP A 214 -14.38 1.16 15.43
C TRP A 214 -14.62 2.03 16.67
N GLU A 215 -14.25 3.31 16.63
CA GLU A 215 -14.42 4.23 17.76
C GLU A 215 -15.88 4.34 18.19
N GLN A 216 -16.79 4.46 17.22
CA GLN A 216 -18.22 4.54 17.48
C GLN A 216 -18.77 3.23 18.04
N HIS A 217 -18.19 2.08 17.68
CA HIS A 217 -18.55 0.79 18.27
C HIS A 217 -18.13 0.66 19.75
N LEU A 218 -17.02 1.28 20.15
CA LEU A 218 -16.53 1.25 21.54
C LEU A 218 -17.28 2.21 22.48
N ARG A 219 -17.76 3.36 21.99
CA ARG A 219 -18.44 4.38 22.83
C ARG A 219 -19.64 3.84 23.64
N PRO A 220 -20.53 2.99 23.09
CA PRO A 220 -21.60 2.36 23.86
C PRO A 220 -21.11 1.41 24.96
N GLN A 221 -20.01 0.70 24.74
CA GLN A 221 -19.46 -0.26 25.71
C GLN A 221 -18.82 0.45 26.92
N ALA A 222 -18.16 1.59 26.70
CA ALA A 222 -17.59 2.40 27.77
C ALA A 222 -18.67 3.05 28.67
N GLN A 223 -19.82 3.41 28.11
CA GLN A 223 -20.96 3.96 28.86
C GLN A 223 -21.66 2.89 29.73
N ALA A 224 -21.73 1.64 29.27
CA ALA A 224 -22.33 0.54 30.03
C ALA A 224 -21.51 0.16 31.29
N ILE A 225 -20.19 0.32 31.26
CA ILE A 225 -19.29 0.03 32.39
C ILE A 225 -19.31 1.16 33.44
N SER A 226 -19.74 2.37 33.05
CA SER A 226 -19.76 3.56 33.91
C SER A 226 -21.09 3.83 34.61
N ALA A 227 -22.11 2.99 34.40
CA ALA A 227 -23.39 3.13 35.10
C ALA A 227 -23.26 2.61 36.55
N PRO A 228 -23.45 3.45 37.58
CA PRO A 228 -23.42 2.98 38.96
C PRO A 228 -24.62 2.06 39.21
N ASP A 229 -24.34 0.91 39.80
CA ASP A 229 -25.31 -0.03 40.33
C ASP A 229 -26.09 0.68 41.44
N ASN A 230 -27.20 1.34 41.06
CA ASN A 230 -28.13 1.92 42.02
C ASN A 230 -28.89 0.77 42.66
N GLY A 231 -28.25 0.20 43.68
CA GLY A 231 -28.84 -0.78 44.57
C GLY A 231 -30.18 -0.29 45.07
N THR A 232 -31.21 -1.09 44.81
CA THR A 232 -32.54 -0.97 45.38
C THR A 232 -32.40 -1.10 46.91
N PRO A 233 -32.80 -0.10 47.72
CA PRO A 233 -32.95 -0.30 49.15
C PRO A 233 -34.30 -0.97 49.41
N ASP A 234 -34.26 -2.04 50.20
CA ASP A 234 -35.43 -2.69 50.83
C ASP A 234 -36.22 -1.73 51.75
#